data_AF-A0A4Q4B6Y9-F1
#
_entry.id   AF-A0A4Q4B6Y9-F1
#
_cell.length_a   1.000
_cell.length_b   1.000
_cell.length_c   1.000
_cell.angle_alpha   90.00
_cell.angle_beta   90.00
_cell.angle_gamma   90.00
#
_symmetry.space_group_name_H-M   'P 1'
#
loop_
_entity.id
_entity.type
_entity.pdbx_description
1 polymer ?
#
loop_
_entity_poly.entity_id
_entity_poly.type
_entity_poly.pdbx_seq_one_letter_code
_entity_poly.pdbx_strand_id
1 'polypeptide(L)'
;MIKKVTFSFLFFCLLEVLVVSCCKDEYNLYLTSINFTVEDNADFDITTIKYEDLQLNLFLTYETELTYLKKELSRLSNKAYATSCDETYIVRNKASQVKITCDATFQNIEAGNSLNELFYLNHNGTLKAVDRVLDYINQDNYYYGDFYQFVLANPINEDVSASFKISISLENGELIERSTVTTTITAE
;
A
#
# COMPACT_ATOMS: atom_id res chain seq x y z
N MET A 1 45.54 -41.26 8.68
CA MET A 1 44.08 -41.22 8.50
C MET A 1 43.46 -39.90 8.95
N ILE A 2 43.87 -39.31 10.08
CA ILE A 2 43.36 -38.03 10.61
C ILE A 2 43.31 -36.89 9.57
N LYS A 3 44.40 -36.65 8.82
CA LYS A 3 44.44 -35.58 7.80
C LYS A 3 43.37 -35.69 6.70
N LYS A 4 42.98 -36.90 6.31
CA LYS A 4 41.94 -37.12 5.27
C LYS A 4 40.54 -36.85 5.84
N VAL A 5 40.30 -37.23 7.09
CA VAL A 5 39.03 -37.00 7.79
C VAL A 5 38.81 -35.51 8.05
N THR A 6 39.85 -34.78 8.47
CA THR A 6 39.78 -33.32 8.67
C THR A 6 39.49 -32.57 7.37
N PHE A 7 40.06 -33.01 6.25
CA PHE A 7 39.84 -32.39 4.93
C PHE A 7 38.41 -32.62 4.43
N SER A 8 37.86 -33.82 4.61
CA SER A 8 36.46 -34.11 4.27
C SER A 8 35.50 -33.31 5.16
N PHE A 9 35.77 -33.19 6.46
CA PHE A 9 34.93 -32.40 7.37
C PHE A 9 34.91 -30.92 6.98
N LEU A 10 36.08 -30.33 6.70
CA LEU A 10 36.19 -28.96 6.19
C LEU A 10 35.44 -28.76 4.86
N PHE A 11 35.50 -29.74 3.95
CA PHE A 11 34.77 -29.69 2.68
C PHE A 11 33.25 -29.71 2.87
N PHE A 12 32.73 -30.58 3.75
CA PHE A 12 31.30 -30.62 4.05
C PHE A 12 30.81 -29.38 4.81
N CYS A 13 31.60 -28.84 5.75
CA CYS A 13 31.27 -27.56 6.38
C CYS A 13 31.30 -26.39 5.37
N LEU A 14 32.25 -26.36 4.45
CA LEU A 14 32.29 -25.35 3.39
C LEU A 14 31.11 -25.48 2.43
N LEU A 15 30.73 -26.73 2.08
CA LEU A 15 29.56 -27.03 1.27
C LEU A 15 28.28 -26.62 1.99
N GLU A 16 28.14 -26.88 3.29
CA GLU A 16 27.02 -26.39 4.09
C GLU A 16 26.98 -24.87 4.14
N VAL A 17 28.11 -24.17 4.30
CA VAL A 17 28.16 -22.70 4.25
C VAL A 17 27.76 -22.16 2.86
N LEU A 18 28.13 -22.87 1.79
CA LEU A 18 27.74 -22.52 0.42
C LEU A 18 26.26 -22.84 0.14
N VAL A 19 25.70 -23.93 0.69
CA VAL A 19 24.30 -24.34 0.52
C VAL A 19 23.36 -23.55 1.44
N VAL A 20 23.82 -23.11 2.61
CA VAL A 20 23.10 -22.20 3.54
C VAL A 20 23.16 -20.74 3.05
N SER A 21 23.80 -20.45 1.91
CA SER A 21 23.81 -19.11 1.30
C SER A 21 22.46 -18.65 0.72
N CYS A 22 21.37 -19.42 0.90
CA CYS A 22 20.00 -18.90 0.74
C CYS A 22 19.79 -17.73 1.72
N CYS A 23 19.95 -16.52 1.21
CA CYS A 23 19.74 -15.31 1.99
C CYS A 23 18.23 -15.14 2.18
N LYS A 24 17.73 -15.49 3.37
CA LYS A 24 16.38 -15.10 3.81
C LYS A 24 16.43 -13.71 4.41
N ASP A 25 16.38 -12.69 3.57
CA ASP A 25 16.35 -11.32 4.05
C ASP A 25 14.93 -10.96 4.48
N GLU A 26 14.82 -10.20 5.56
CA GLU A 26 13.53 -9.80 6.12
C GLU A 26 13.55 -8.30 6.32
N TYR A 27 12.58 -7.64 5.72
CA TYR A 27 12.46 -6.19 5.69
C TYR A 27 11.22 -5.76 6.46
N ASN A 28 11.36 -4.73 7.26
CA ASN A 28 10.23 -3.97 7.77
C ASN A 28 9.73 -3.05 6.66
N LEU A 29 8.41 -3.04 6.43
CA LEU A 29 7.73 -2.08 5.58
C LEU A 29 7.03 -1.05 6.44
N TYR A 30 7.25 0.23 6.14
CA TYR A 30 6.54 1.34 6.76
C TYR A 30 5.80 2.11 5.69
N LEU A 31 4.50 2.33 5.86
CA LEU A 31 3.76 3.26 5.01
C LEU A 31 4.22 4.68 5.35
N THR A 32 4.84 5.38 4.39
CA THR A 32 5.45 6.70 4.65
C THR A 32 4.66 7.84 4.02
N SER A 33 4.02 7.58 2.89
CA SER A 33 3.21 8.60 2.22
C SER A 33 2.15 7.97 1.34
N ILE A 34 1.15 8.79 1.04
CA ILE A 34 0.10 8.48 0.10
C ILE A 34 0.01 9.60 -0.94
N ASN A 35 -0.46 9.26 -2.12
CA ASN A 35 -0.95 10.20 -3.12
C ASN A 35 -2.43 9.92 -3.35
N PHE A 36 -3.24 10.98 -3.38
CA PHE A 36 -4.68 10.87 -3.54
C PHE A 36 -5.15 11.85 -4.60
N THR A 37 -5.66 11.34 -5.72
CA THR A 37 -6.10 12.15 -6.86
C THR A 37 -7.54 11.87 -7.20
N VAL A 38 -8.16 12.82 -7.90
CA VAL A 38 -9.48 12.69 -8.52
C VAL A 38 -9.28 12.78 -10.02
N GLU A 39 -9.98 11.95 -10.79
CA GLU A 39 -9.95 11.97 -12.25
C GLU A 39 -11.27 11.47 -12.84
N ASP A 40 -11.57 11.95 -14.03
CA ASP A 40 -12.62 11.43 -14.91
C ASP A 40 -12.08 10.17 -15.60
N ASN A 41 -12.75 9.04 -15.44
CA ASN A 41 -12.29 7.79 -16.03
C ASN A 41 -12.46 7.73 -17.57
N ALA A 42 -13.26 8.62 -18.17
CA ALA A 42 -13.46 8.68 -19.62
C ALA A 42 -12.39 9.52 -20.34
N ASP A 43 -11.98 10.65 -19.76
CA ASP A 43 -11.07 11.60 -20.42
C ASP A 43 -9.93 12.16 -19.55
N PHE A 44 -9.81 11.73 -18.30
CA PHE A 44 -8.80 12.16 -17.32
C PHE A 44 -8.87 13.66 -16.95
N ASP A 45 -10.00 14.33 -17.16
CA ASP A 45 -10.23 15.66 -16.60
C ASP A 45 -10.29 15.59 -15.06
N ILE A 46 -9.80 16.64 -14.42
CA ILE A 46 -9.79 16.80 -12.96
C ILE A 46 -10.61 18.03 -12.53
N THR A 47 -11.18 18.76 -13.47
CA THR A 47 -11.88 20.03 -13.21
C THR A 47 -13.39 19.87 -13.17
N THR A 48 -13.96 19.20 -14.18
CA THR A 48 -15.40 18.91 -14.28
C THR A 48 -15.58 17.45 -14.65
N ILE A 49 -16.29 16.70 -13.83
CA ILE A 49 -16.39 15.24 -13.95
C ILE A 49 -17.86 14.85 -13.82
N LYS A 50 -18.35 13.97 -14.68
CA LYS A 50 -19.68 13.40 -14.46
C LYS A 50 -19.64 12.41 -13.32
N TYR A 51 -20.71 12.33 -12.53
CA TYR A 51 -20.74 11.41 -11.39
C TYR A 51 -20.41 9.94 -11.78
N GLU A 52 -20.81 9.52 -12.98
CA GLU A 52 -20.62 8.15 -13.50
C GLU A 52 -19.14 7.84 -13.79
N ASP A 53 -18.36 8.87 -14.09
CA ASP A 53 -16.95 8.79 -14.44
C ASP A 53 -16.04 9.19 -13.27
N LEU A 54 -16.61 9.61 -12.13
CA LEU A 54 -15.85 10.03 -10.94
C LEU A 54 -15.03 8.87 -10.35
N GLN A 55 -13.71 9.03 -10.38
CA GLN A 55 -12.78 8.10 -9.77
C GLN A 55 -11.85 8.83 -8.78
N LEU A 56 -11.72 8.28 -7.57
CA LEU A 56 -10.72 8.69 -6.59
C LEU A 56 -9.62 7.64 -6.52
N ASN A 57 -8.38 8.08 -6.65
CA ASN A 57 -7.22 7.24 -6.86
C ASN A 57 -6.26 7.36 -5.69
N LEU A 58 -5.97 6.25 -5.03
CA LEU A 58 -5.02 6.17 -3.94
C LEU A 58 -3.80 5.39 -4.38
N PHE A 59 -2.63 6.02 -4.28
CA PHE A 59 -1.33 5.38 -4.42
C PHE A 59 -0.60 5.38 -3.09
N LEU A 60 -0.04 4.22 -2.72
CA LEU A 60 0.70 4.06 -1.48
C LEU A 60 2.20 3.98 -1.73
N THR A 61 2.99 4.65 -0.88
CA THR A 61 4.44 4.57 -0.91
C THR A 61 4.96 4.03 0.41
N TYR A 62 5.76 2.97 0.32
CA TYR A 62 6.36 2.29 1.45
C TYR A 62 7.87 2.47 1.47
N GLU A 63 8.45 2.58 2.65
CA GLU A 63 9.89 2.50 2.88
C GLU A 63 10.26 1.13 3.47
N THR A 64 11.35 0.55 2.97
CA THR A 64 11.84 -0.77 3.35
C THR A 64 13.10 -0.66 4.21
N GLU A 65 13.13 -1.30 5.37
CA GLU A 65 14.32 -1.38 6.22
C GLU A 65 14.70 -2.83 6.53
N LEU A 66 15.96 -3.22 6.28
CA LEU A 66 16.44 -4.56 6.63
C LEU A 66 16.44 -4.76 8.16
N THR A 67 15.88 -5.88 8.61
CA THR A 67 15.77 -6.21 10.04
C THR A 67 17.15 -6.31 10.70
N TYR A 68 17.32 -5.62 11.85
CA TYR A 68 18.60 -5.40 12.53
C TYR A 68 19.42 -6.68 12.77
N LEU A 69 18.79 -7.77 13.23
CA LEU A 69 19.48 -9.04 13.51
C LEU A 69 20.11 -9.68 12.27
N LYS A 70 19.48 -9.51 11.09
CA LYS A 70 19.98 -10.05 9.82
C LYS A 70 21.00 -9.12 9.17
N LYS A 71 20.94 -7.82 9.44
CA LYS A 71 21.92 -6.82 8.97
C LYS A 71 23.35 -7.14 9.44
N GLU A 72 23.52 -7.68 10.65
CA GLU A 72 24.84 -8.10 11.14
C GLU A 72 25.30 -9.43 10.53
N LEU A 73 24.41 -10.42 10.45
CA LEU A 73 24.73 -11.73 9.88
C LEU A 73 25.01 -11.67 8.37
N SER A 74 24.30 -10.81 7.64
CA SER A 74 24.50 -10.57 6.21
C SER A 74 25.85 -9.94 5.87
N ARG A 75 26.49 -9.26 6.83
CA ARG A 75 27.86 -8.73 6.65
C ARG A 75 28.92 -9.81 6.78
N LEU A 76 28.57 -10.94 7.42
CA LEU A 76 29.45 -12.09 7.60
C LEU A 76 29.29 -13.15 6.50
N SER A 77 28.18 -13.13 5.75
CA SER A 77 27.97 -14.01 4.60
C SER A 77 28.40 -13.34 3.29
N ASN A 78 29.15 -14.07 2.46
CA ASN A 78 29.60 -13.57 1.16
C ASN A 78 28.45 -13.70 0.14
N LYS A 79 27.52 -12.72 0.15
CA LYS A 79 26.33 -12.69 -0.72
C LYS A 79 26.62 -12.66 -2.22
N ALA A 80 27.88 -12.48 -2.63
CA ALA A 80 28.31 -12.41 -4.03
C ALA A 80 28.00 -13.66 -4.88
N TYR A 81 27.68 -14.80 -4.23
CA TYR A 81 27.39 -16.07 -4.90
C TYR A 81 25.95 -16.58 -4.65
N ALA A 82 25.10 -15.82 -3.97
CA ALA A 82 23.71 -16.21 -3.76
C ALA A 82 22.91 -16.07 -5.07
N THR A 83 22.37 -17.17 -5.59
CA THR A 83 21.60 -17.19 -6.85
C THR A 83 20.15 -16.72 -6.69
N SER A 84 19.62 -16.69 -5.47
CA SER A 84 18.30 -16.13 -5.13
C SER A 84 18.24 -15.83 -3.63
N CYS A 85 17.70 -14.67 -3.26
CA CYS A 85 17.37 -14.32 -1.88
C CYS A 85 15.85 -14.42 -1.72
N ASP A 86 15.39 -15.20 -0.74
CA ASP A 86 13.98 -15.18 -0.35
C ASP A 86 13.78 -13.93 0.51
N GLU A 87 13.07 -12.94 -0.02
CA GLU A 87 12.77 -11.72 0.72
C GLU A 87 11.41 -11.84 1.40
N THR A 88 11.38 -11.55 2.70
CA THR A 88 10.15 -11.47 3.49
C THR A 88 9.92 -10.02 3.88
N TYR A 89 8.71 -9.52 3.66
CA TYR A 89 8.34 -8.15 4.02
C TYR A 89 7.27 -8.16 5.10
N ILE A 90 7.53 -7.44 6.20
CA ILE A 90 6.64 -7.38 7.35
C ILE A 90 6.15 -5.94 7.51
N VAL A 91 4.84 -5.74 7.38
CA VAL A 91 4.24 -4.42 7.59
C VAL A 91 4.33 -4.04 9.07
N ARG A 92 4.92 -2.88 9.33
CA ARG A 92 4.99 -2.24 10.65
C ARG A 92 4.01 -1.08 10.71
N ASN A 93 3.52 -0.80 11.92
CA ASN A 93 2.49 0.23 12.18
C ASN A 93 1.31 0.07 11.23
N LYS A 94 0.57 -1.04 11.37
CA LYS A 94 -0.51 -1.38 10.45
C LYS A 94 -1.54 -0.26 10.40
N ALA A 95 -2.15 -0.06 9.24
CA ALA A 95 -3.29 0.84 9.12
C ALA A 95 -4.48 0.25 9.89
N SER A 96 -5.09 1.07 10.73
CA SER A 96 -6.25 0.68 11.55
C SER A 96 -7.56 1.25 11.01
N GLN A 97 -7.51 2.33 10.24
CA GLN A 97 -8.70 2.98 9.67
C GLN A 97 -8.35 3.72 8.38
N VAL A 98 -9.27 3.68 7.42
CA VAL A 98 -9.29 4.58 6.25
C VAL A 98 -10.60 5.36 6.26
N LYS A 99 -10.52 6.66 6.01
CA LYS A 99 -11.70 7.54 5.92
C LYS A 99 -11.59 8.44 4.71
N ILE A 100 -12.60 8.41 3.84
CA ILE A 100 -12.82 9.40 2.78
C ILE A 100 -13.81 10.44 3.31
N THR A 101 -13.52 11.70 3.07
CA THR A 101 -14.34 12.87 3.42
C THR A 101 -14.30 13.87 2.26
N CYS A 102 -15.14 14.89 2.28
CA CYS A 102 -14.98 16.06 1.41
C CYS A 102 -15.22 17.36 2.18
N ASP A 103 -14.88 18.48 1.56
CA ASP A 103 -14.99 19.84 2.11
C ASP A 103 -16.35 20.51 1.87
N ALA A 104 -17.28 19.84 1.19
CA ALA A 104 -18.63 20.30 0.91
C ALA A 104 -19.68 19.31 1.42
N THR A 105 -20.95 19.71 1.44
CA THR A 105 -22.03 18.73 1.62
C THR A 105 -22.13 17.87 0.37
N PHE A 106 -22.11 16.54 0.52
CA PHE A 106 -22.14 15.60 -0.59
C PHE A 106 -23.18 14.51 -0.34
N GLN A 107 -24.21 14.41 -1.20
CA GLN A 107 -25.37 13.52 -1.02
C GLN A 107 -26.00 13.58 0.38
N ASN A 108 -26.28 14.79 0.88
CA ASN A 108 -26.84 15.04 2.23
C ASN A 108 -25.91 14.66 3.40
N ILE A 109 -24.64 14.36 3.15
CA ILE A 109 -23.62 14.18 4.19
C ILE A 109 -22.86 15.51 4.34
N GLU A 110 -22.88 16.09 5.53
CA GLU A 110 -22.17 17.36 5.82
C GLU A 110 -20.65 17.22 5.61
N ALA A 111 -20.00 18.34 5.23
CA ALA A 111 -18.56 18.41 5.05
C ALA A 111 -17.78 17.84 6.25
N GLY A 112 -16.70 17.09 5.96
CA GLY A 112 -15.84 16.45 6.96
C GLY A 112 -16.37 15.14 7.56
N ASN A 113 -17.65 14.80 7.35
CA ASN A 113 -18.18 13.48 7.69
C ASN A 113 -17.70 12.41 6.71
N SER A 114 -17.75 11.14 7.14
CA SER A 114 -17.27 10.03 6.32
C SER A 114 -18.19 9.80 5.13
N LEU A 115 -17.58 9.59 3.96
CA LEU A 115 -18.23 9.19 2.73
C LEU A 115 -17.96 7.72 2.39
N ASN A 116 -17.38 6.92 3.30
CA ASN A 116 -16.98 5.53 3.02
C ASN A 116 -18.14 4.66 2.53
N GLU A 117 -19.37 4.97 2.93
CA GLU A 117 -20.58 4.23 2.49
C GLU A 117 -21.04 4.59 1.07
N LEU A 118 -20.60 5.74 0.54
CA LEU A 118 -20.94 6.17 -0.82
C LEU A 118 -19.95 5.64 -1.86
N PHE A 119 -18.69 5.49 -1.46
CA PHE A 119 -17.62 5.02 -2.33
C PHE A 119 -17.37 3.52 -2.19
N TYR A 120 -16.89 2.92 -3.27
CA TYR A 120 -16.51 1.51 -3.31
C TYR A 120 -15.12 1.37 -3.89
N LEU A 121 -14.30 0.54 -3.26
CA LEU A 121 -13.05 0.09 -3.82
C LEU A 121 -13.34 -0.81 -5.03
N ASN A 122 -12.94 -0.37 -6.22
CA ASN A 122 -12.92 -1.20 -7.42
C ASN A 122 -11.63 -2.01 -7.44
N HIS A 123 -11.73 -3.32 -7.20
CA HIS A 123 -10.61 -4.23 -7.26
C HIS A 123 -10.85 -5.27 -8.35
N ASN A 124 -10.18 -5.10 -9.50
CA ASN A 124 -10.30 -5.97 -10.67
C ASN A 124 -11.76 -6.16 -11.13
N GLY A 125 -12.54 -5.07 -11.15
CA GLY A 125 -13.95 -5.07 -11.55
C GLY A 125 -14.93 -5.53 -10.47
N THR A 126 -14.45 -5.88 -9.27
CA THR A 126 -15.31 -6.20 -8.13
C THR A 126 -15.36 -5.02 -7.16
N LEU A 127 -16.57 -4.55 -6.87
CA LEU A 127 -16.80 -3.48 -5.90
C LEU A 127 -16.77 -4.04 -4.47
N LYS A 128 -15.98 -3.39 -3.61
CA LYS A 128 -15.81 -3.71 -2.20
C LYS A 128 -16.00 -2.45 -1.36
N ALA A 129 -16.41 -2.61 -0.09
CA ALA A 129 -16.43 -1.50 0.84
C ALA A 129 -15.03 -0.86 0.98
N VAL A 130 -14.97 0.47 1.17
CA VAL A 130 -13.71 1.22 1.29
C VAL A 130 -12.77 0.59 2.31
N ASP A 131 -13.29 0.18 3.47
CA ASP A 131 -12.49 -0.40 4.56
C ASP A 131 -11.71 -1.66 4.16
N ARG A 132 -12.11 -2.36 3.09
CA ARG A 132 -11.38 -3.53 2.56
C ARG A 132 -10.01 -3.14 2.02
N VAL A 133 -9.74 -1.85 1.75
CA VAL A 133 -8.40 -1.37 1.41
C VAL A 133 -7.38 -1.69 2.52
N LEU A 134 -7.81 -1.77 3.79
CA LEU A 134 -6.95 -2.11 4.93
C LEU A 134 -6.34 -3.51 4.81
N ASP A 135 -7.07 -4.47 4.21
CA ASP A 135 -6.54 -5.82 4.00
C ASP A 135 -5.32 -5.81 3.09
N TYR A 136 -5.33 -4.91 2.09
CA TYR A 136 -4.27 -4.77 1.11
C TYR A 136 -3.11 -3.92 1.65
N ILE A 137 -3.42 -2.79 2.30
CA ILE A 137 -2.41 -1.93 2.96
C ILE A 137 -1.55 -2.73 3.95
N ASN A 138 -2.17 -3.68 4.66
CA ASN A 138 -1.55 -4.45 5.75
C ASN A 138 -1.07 -5.84 5.34
N GLN A 139 -1.04 -6.15 4.04
CA GLN A 139 -0.63 -7.46 3.56
C GLN A 139 0.90 -7.63 3.63
N ASP A 140 1.35 -8.67 4.33
CA ASP A 140 2.77 -9.05 4.39
C ASP A 140 3.23 -9.68 3.06
N ASN A 141 4.54 -9.58 2.77
CA ASN A 141 5.19 -10.08 1.54
C ASN A 141 4.69 -9.49 0.23
N TYR A 142 4.10 -8.30 0.27
CA TYR A 142 3.62 -7.63 -0.93
C TYR A 142 4.68 -6.69 -1.54
N TYR A 143 4.85 -6.76 -2.86
CA TYR A 143 5.89 -6.06 -3.61
C TYR A 143 5.28 -4.89 -4.40
N TYR A 144 5.67 -3.68 -4.02
CA TYR A 144 5.54 -2.40 -4.74
C TYR A 144 4.14 -1.82 -5.00
N GLY A 145 3.97 -0.58 -4.52
CA GLY A 145 3.13 0.47 -5.11
C GLY A 145 1.73 0.05 -5.52
N ASP A 146 0.83 -0.08 -4.56
CA ASP A 146 -0.56 -0.34 -4.88
C ASP A 146 -1.30 0.92 -5.29
N PHE A 147 -2.08 0.74 -6.35
CA PHE A 147 -3.04 1.67 -6.87
C PHE A 147 -4.44 1.16 -6.56
N TYR A 148 -5.23 1.97 -5.86
CA TYR A 148 -6.59 1.65 -5.49
C TYR A 148 -7.53 2.71 -6.05
N GLN A 149 -8.57 2.25 -6.74
CA GLN A 149 -9.59 3.10 -7.33
C GLN A 149 -10.85 3.03 -6.49
N PHE A 150 -11.38 4.18 -6.09
CA PHE A 150 -12.67 4.31 -5.45
C PHE A 150 -13.64 4.96 -6.42
N VAL A 151 -14.81 4.34 -6.58
CA VAL A 151 -15.86 4.80 -7.48
C VAL A 151 -17.13 5.06 -6.68
N LEU A 152 -17.95 5.97 -7.18
CA LEU A 152 -19.27 6.24 -6.60
C LEU A 152 -20.27 5.18 -7.10
N ALA A 153 -21.12 4.65 -6.22
CA ALA A 153 -22.09 3.63 -6.64
C ALA A 153 -23.45 4.20 -7.09
N ASN A 154 -23.81 5.40 -6.62
CA ASN A 154 -25.14 5.96 -6.82
C ASN A 154 -25.05 7.35 -7.48
N PRO A 155 -26.02 7.72 -8.33
CA PRO A 155 -26.13 9.07 -8.89
C PRO A 155 -26.21 10.13 -7.80
N ILE A 156 -25.62 11.29 -8.07
CA ILE A 156 -25.81 12.50 -7.26
C ILE A 156 -27.01 13.29 -7.80
N ASN A 157 -27.71 14.01 -6.92
CA ASN A 157 -28.94 14.74 -7.28
C ASN A 157 -28.70 16.20 -7.68
N GLU A 158 -27.51 16.72 -7.42
CA GLU A 158 -27.15 18.12 -7.67
C GLU A 158 -25.66 18.23 -7.97
N ASP A 159 -25.29 19.21 -8.79
CA ASP A 159 -23.90 19.54 -9.07
C ASP A 159 -23.21 20.00 -7.78
N VAL A 160 -21.99 19.51 -7.56
CA VAL A 160 -21.22 19.82 -6.35
C VAL A 160 -19.77 20.08 -6.72
N SER A 161 -19.23 21.21 -6.25
CA SER A 161 -17.80 21.48 -6.31
C SER A 161 -17.16 21.13 -4.97
N ALA A 162 -16.30 20.11 -4.95
CA ALA A 162 -15.70 19.60 -3.73
C ALA A 162 -14.24 19.14 -3.95
N SER A 163 -13.44 19.22 -2.89
CA SER A 163 -12.20 18.45 -2.78
C SER A 163 -12.41 17.27 -1.84
N PHE A 164 -11.91 16.10 -2.22
CA PHE A 164 -11.99 14.90 -1.41
C PHE A 164 -10.71 14.75 -0.61
N LYS A 165 -10.83 14.27 0.63
CA LYS A 165 -9.69 13.96 1.49
C LYS A 165 -9.76 12.51 1.92
N ILE A 166 -8.64 11.81 1.78
CA ILE A 166 -8.43 10.50 2.40
C ILE A 166 -7.52 10.64 3.61
N SER A 167 -7.87 9.93 4.67
CA SER A 167 -7.09 9.85 5.90
C SER A 167 -6.88 8.38 6.28
N ILE A 168 -5.64 7.98 6.51
CA ILE A 168 -5.25 6.65 6.97
C ILE A 168 -4.66 6.79 8.37
N SER A 169 -5.31 6.18 9.36
CA SER A 169 -4.78 6.11 10.73
C SER A 169 -3.95 4.84 10.89
N LEU A 170 -2.78 4.98 11.51
CA LEU A 170 -1.88 3.86 11.82
C LEU A 170 -2.01 3.46 13.30
N GLU A 171 -1.68 2.22 13.62
CA GLU A 171 -1.73 1.67 14.99
C GLU A 171 -0.85 2.43 16.00
N ASN A 172 0.20 3.12 15.53
CA ASN A 172 1.06 3.98 16.36
C ASN A 172 0.43 5.36 16.67
N GLY A 173 -0.79 5.63 16.18
CA GLY A 173 -1.50 6.91 16.33
C GLY A 173 -1.16 7.96 15.27
N GLU A 174 -0.27 7.64 14.33
CA GLU A 174 0.05 8.51 13.21
C GLU A 174 -1.13 8.60 12.23
N LEU A 175 -1.30 9.78 11.63
CA LEU A 175 -2.33 10.05 10.64
C LEU A 175 -1.67 10.53 9.35
N ILE A 176 -1.86 9.77 8.27
CA ILE A 176 -1.43 10.15 6.94
C ILE A 176 -2.67 10.59 6.16
N GLU A 177 -2.68 11.83 5.68
CA GLU A 177 -3.82 12.37 4.93
C GLU A 177 -3.41 13.15 3.69
N ARG A 178 -4.25 13.09 2.66
CA ARG A 178 -4.12 13.87 1.42
C ARG A 178 -5.47 14.27 0.89
N SER A 179 -5.50 15.47 0.33
CA SER A 179 -6.67 16.00 -0.38
C SER A 179 -6.41 16.05 -1.88
N THR A 180 -7.46 15.83 -2.65
CA THR A 180 -7.49 16.10 -4.08
C THR A 180 -7.56 17.60 -4.35
N VAL A 181 -7.45 17.97 -5.62
CA VAL A 181 -7.90 19.30 -6.07
C VAL A 181 -9.43 19.41 -5.94
N THR A 182 -9.94 20.64 -5.91
CA THR A 182 -11.37 20.89 -6.02
C THR A 182 -11.83 20.60 -7.44
N THR A 183 -12.90 19.81 -7.55
CA THR A 183 -13.48 19.35 -8.81
C THR A 183 -14.99 19.57 -8.76
N THR A 184 -15.58 19.95 -9.89
CA THR A 184 -17.03 20.01 -10.05
C THR A 184 -17.54 18.66 -10.52
N ILE A 185 -18.32 17.98 -9.68
CA ILE A 185 -19.02 16.76 -10.05
C ILE A 185 -20.41 17.15 -10.53
N THR A 186 -20.75 16.81 -11.78
CA THR A 186 -22.06 17.11 -12.36
C THR A 186 -23.04 15.97 -12.11
N ALA A 187 -24.27 16.32 -11.77
CA ALA A 187 -25.38 15.39 -11.64
C ALA A 187 -25.82 14.81 -13.00
N GLU A 188 -26.73 13.84 -12.94
CA GLU A 188 -27.41 13.30 -14.13
C GLU A 188 -28.29 14.33 -14.84
#